data_AF-A0A2H0TJ60-F1
#
_entry.id   AF-A0A2H0TJ60-F1
#
_cell.length_a   1.000
_cell.length_b   1.000
_cell.length_c   1.000
_cell.angle_alpha   90.00
_cell.angle_beta   90.00
_cell.angle_gamma   90.00
#
_symmetry.space_group_name_H-M   'P 1'
#
loop_
_entity.id
_entity.type
_entity.pdbx_description
1 polymer ?
#
loop_
_entity_poly.entity_id
_entity_poly.type
_entity_poly.pdbx_seq_one_letter_code
_entity_poly.pdbx_strand_id
1 'polypeptide(L)' 'MILPIKKYPDPVLRKKCQEVKELTEEIKKLGLDILETMIVNQGV' A
#
# COMPACT_ATOMS: atom_id res chain seq x y z
N MET A 1 1.90 9.99 3.99
CA MET A 1 0.71 10.44 3.24
C MET A 1 -0.36 9.37 3.30
N ILE A 2 -1.63 9.75 3.47
CA ILE A 2 -2.75 8.78 3.46
C ILE A 2 -3.12 8.39 2.03
N LEU A 3 -3.07 7.08 1.75
CA LEU A 3 -3.36 6.49 0.45
C LEU A 3 -4.85 6.07 0.37
N PRO A 4 -5.50 6.19 -0.79
CA PRO A 4 -6.89 5.77 -0.95
C PRO A 4 -7.01 4.23 -0.94
N ILE A 5 -7.77 3.69 0.02
CA ILE A 5 -8.04 2.25 0.11
C ILE A 5 -9.08 1.85 -0.95
N LYS A 6 -8.74 0.87 -1.79
CA LYS A 6 -9.65 0.27 -2.75
C LYS A 6 -10.57 -0.74 -2.07
N LYS A 7 -11.85 -0.76 -2.45
CA LYS A 7 -12.87 -1.64 -1.87
C LYS A 7 -13.34 -2.68 -2.88
N TYR A 8 -13.75 -3.85 -2.40
CA TYR A 8 -14.37 -4.88 -3.24
C TYR A 8 -15.64 -4.31 -3.91
N PRO A 9 -15.91 -4.59 -5.21
CA PRO A 9 -15.25 -5.57 -6.10
C PRO A 9 -14.19 -5.00 -7.06
N ASP A 10 -13.42 -3.96 -6.69
CA ASP A 10 -12.42 -3.36 -7.59
C ASP A 10 -11.46 -4.42 -8.19
N PRO A 11 -11.38 -4.56 -9.53
CA PRO A 11 -10.57 -5.59 -10.18
C PRO A 11 -9.07 -5.45 -9.91
N VAL A 12 -8.59 -4.28 -9.48
CA VAL A 12 -7.20 -4.09 -9.08
C VAL A 12 -6.81 -5.00 -7.91
N LEU A 13 -7.76 -5.34 -7.03
CA LEU A 13 -7.55 -6.22 -5.87
C LEU A 13 -7.25 -7.68 -6.26
N ARG A 14 -7.48 -8.06 -7.52
CA ARG A 14 -7.18 -9.41 -8.05
C ARG A 14 -5.88 -9.45 -8.84
N LYS A 15 -5.20 -8.32 -9.03
CA LYS A 15 -3.94 -8.26 -9.80
C LYS A 15 -2.78 -8.69 -8.92
N LYS A 16 -1.91 -9.56 -9.46
CA LYS A 16 -0.68 -9.99 -8.79
C LYS A 16 0.34 -8.83 -8.78
N CYS A 17 0.90 -8.51 -7.62
CA CYS A 17 1.95 -7.52 -7.49
C CYS A 17 3.27 -8.00 -8.11
N GLN A 18 4.12 -7.04 -8.47
CA GLN A 18 5.50 -7.32 -8.89
C GLN A 18 6.40 -7.46 -7.66
N GLU A 19 7.49 -8.20 -7.82
CA GLU A 19 8.51 -8.35 -6.77
C GLU A 19 9.33 -7.06 -6.63
N VAL A 20 9.62 -6.68 -5.38
CA VAL A 20 10.53 -5.57 -5.07
C VAL A 20 11.96 -6.07 -5.20
N LYS A 21 12.69 -5.59 -6.21
CA LYS A 21 14.07 -6.02 -6.47
C LYS A 21 15.11 -5.25 -5.65
N GLU A 22 14.83 -4.00 -5.30
CA GLU A 22 15.76 -3.12 -4.60
C GLU A 22 15.00 -2.22 -3.61
N LEU A 23 15.59 -2.00 -2.44
CA LEU A 23 15.02 -1.16 -1.39
C LEU A 23 15.48 0.29 -1.56
N THR A 24 14.87 0.99 -2.51
CA THR A 24 15.12 2.42 -2.75
C THR A 24 14.40 3.29 -1.71
N GLU A 25 14.77 4.57 -1.64
CA GLU A 25 14.08 5.55 -0.78
C GLU A 25 12.58 5.70 -1.12
N GLU A 26 12.20 5.52 -2.39
CA GLU A 26 10.80 5.51 -2.81
C GLU A 26 10.02 4.33 -2.21
N ILE A 27 10.62 3.14 -2.17
CA ILE A 27 10.00 1.96 -1.56
C ILE A 27 9.87 2.13 -0.05
N LYS A 28 10.89 2.69 0.61
CA LYS A 28 10.81 3.01 2.05
C LYS A 28 9.68 4.00 2.33
N LYS A 29 9.59 5.06 1.53
CA LYS A 29 8.52 6.06 1.64
C LYS A 29 7.14 5.42 1.43
N LEU A 30 6.99 4.57 0.42
CA LEU A 30 5.75 3.84 0.18
C LEU A 30 5.35 2.98 1.38
N GLY A 31 6.30 2.29 2.02
CA GLY A 31 6.05 1.52 3.23
C GLY A 31 5.55 2.38 4.40
N LEU A 32 6.15 3.56 4.59
CA LEU A 32 5.71 4.52 5.61
C LEU A 32 4.31 5.07 5.32
N ASP A 33 4.00 5.37 4.06
CA ASP A 33 2.68 5.86 3.63
C ASP A 33 1.60 4.77 3.84
N ILE A 34 1.92 3.50 3.57
CA ILE A 34 1.02 2.37 3.85
C ILE A 34 0.78 2.22 5.36
N LEU A 35 1.84 2.29 6.17
CA LEU A 35 1.73 2.18 7.63
C LEU A 35 0.83 3.27 8.21
N GLU A 36 1.06 4.52 7.81
CA GLU A 36 0.24 5.66 8.24
C GLU A 36 -1.22 5.48 7.82
N THR A 37 -1.45 5.03 6.58
CA THR A 37 -2.80 4.75 6.06
C THR A 37 -3.51 3.66 6.87
N MET A 38 -2.80 2.59 7.23
CA MET A 38 -3.33 1.49 8.03
C MET A 38 -3.75 1.95 9.42
N ILE A 39 -2.90 2.73 10.11
CA ILE A 39 -3.17 3.25 11.46
C ILE A 39 -4.41 4.15 11.46
N VAL A 40 -4.52 5.10 10.52
CA VAL A 40 -5.68 6.01 10.44
C VAL A 40 -6.99 5.27 10.18
N ASN A 41 -6.95 4.21 9.38
CA ASN A 41 -8.12 3.39 9.08
C ASN A 41 -8.35 2.26 10.10
N GLN A 42 -7.59 2.23 11.21
CA GLN A 42 -7.71 1.23 12.28
C GLN A 42 -7.60 -0.21 11.76
N GLY A 43 -6.74 -0.44 10.75
CA GLY A 43 -6.41 -1.76 10.24
C GLY A 43 -5.42 -2.50 11.16
N VAL A 44 -5.44 -3.84 11.12
CA VAL A 44 -4.62 -4.74 11.95
C VAL A 44 -3.86 -5.74 11.09
#